data_AF-V5HH91-F1
#
_entry.id   AF-V5HH91-F1
#
_cell.length_a   1.000
_cell.length_b   1.000
_cell.length_c   1.000
_cell.angle_alpha   90.00
_cell.angle_beta   90.00
_cell.angle_gamma   90.00
#
_symmetry.space_group_name_H-M   'P 1'
#
loop_
_entity.id
_entity.type
_entity.pdbx_description
1 polymer ?
#
loop_
_entity_poly.entity_id
_entity_poly.type
_entity_poly.pdbx_seq_one_letter_code
_entity_poly.pdbx_strand_id
1 'polypeptide(L)'
;MSLLLPFDHAERNLNAKLKPQLHSIHASLKLNNEVTATNVDILKTLLDDIRNQMKQKDPLFHRLFNRLEYTGSYYDGLRTKKADEFDINLVLNLPFKKDEFTVSDGCPGYVGYGVGPAAVDRLKREEDAKWVGLLQRWMDGEGR
;
A
#
# COMPACT_ATOMS: atom_id res chain seq x y z
N MET A 1 -0.84 -23.36 42.49
CA MET A 1 -2.16 -22.76 42.22
C MET A 1 -2.27 -22.50 40.72
N SER A 2 -2.75 -23.49 39.96
CA SER A 2 -3.03 -23.34 38.53
C SER A 2 -4.49 -22.91 38.36
N LEU A 3 -4.70 -21.68 37.89
CA LEU A 3 -6.01 -21.19 37.47
C LEU A 3 -6.42 -21.93 36.17
N LEU A 4 -7.05 -23.09 36.32
CA LEU A 4 -7.82 -23.74 35.26
C LEU A 4 -9.16 -23.00 35.14
N LEU A 5 -9.28 -22.14 34.12
CA LEU A 5 -10.56 -21.52 33.78
C LEU A 5 -11.56 -22.63 33.39
N PRO A 6 -12.73 -22.74 34.06
CA PRO A 6 -13.70 -23.79 33.77
C PRO A 6 -14.53 -23.33 32.57
N PHE A 7 -14.13 -23.74 31.37
CA PHE A 7 -15.03 -23.72 30.24
C PHE A 7 -16.21 -24.68 30.53
N ASP A 8 -17.40 -24.10 30.72
CA ASP A 8 -18.67 -24.77 30.99
C ASP A 8 -18.99 -25.85 29.94
N HIS A 9 -19.55 -26.98 30.38
CA HIS A 9 -20.03 -28.04 29.50
C HIS A 9 -21.03 -27.55 28.44
N ALA A 10 -21.86 -26.55 28.77
CA ALA A 10 -22.74 -25.89 27.82
C ALA A 10 -21.97 -25.12 26.75
N GLU A 11 -20.88 -24.44 27.11
CA GLU A 11 -20.00 -23.75 26.16
C GLU A 11 -19.30 -24.75 25.22
N ARG A 12 -18.81 -25.87 25.75
CA ARG A 12 -18.23 -26.95 24.91
C ARG A 12 -19.24 -27.52 23.93
N ASN A 13 -20.47 -27.76 24.38
CA ASN A 13 -21.55 -28.26 23.53
C ASN A 13 -21.97 -27.23 22.48
N LEU A 14 -22.03 -25.95 22.83
CA LEU A 14 -22.32 -24.87 21.89
C LEU A 14 -21.22 -24.79 20.82
N ASN A 15 -19.96 -24.79 21.22
CA ASN A 15 -18.81 -24.79 20.31
C ASN A 15 -18.80 -26.02 19.39
N ALA A 16 -19.14 -27.21 19.90
CA ALA A 16 -19.25 -28.42 19.10
C ALA A 16 -20.33 -28.31 18.00
N LYS A 17 -21.42 -27.57 18.25
CA LYS A 17 -22.49 -27.30 17.28
C LYS A 17 -22.15 -26.18 16.30
N LEU A 18 -21.50 -25.11 16.76
CA LEU A 18 -21.17 -23.93 15.95
C LEU A 18 -19.99 -24.17 15.01
N LYS A 19 -18.97 -24.93 15.45
CA LYS A 19 -17.73 -25.11 14.69
C LYS A 19 -17.96 -25.71 13.28
N PRO A 20 -18.81 -26.74 13.09
CA PRO A 20 -19.15 -27.24 11.76
C PRO A 20 -19.84 -26.19 10.87
N GLN A 21 -20.74 -25.37 11.46
CA GLN A 21 -21.41 -24.30 10.72
C GLN A 21 -20.43 -23.21 10.28
N LEU A 22 -19.52 -22.79 11.16
CA LEU A 22 -18.45 -21.85 10.85
C LEU A 22 -17.50 -22.40 9.76
N HIS A 23 -17.14 -23.68 9.82
CA HIS A 23 -16.36 -24.31 8.76
C HIS A 23 -17.09 -24.32 7.42
N SER A 24 -18.39 -24.59 7.41
CA SER A 24 -19.20 -24.58 6.20
C SER A 24 -19.28 -23.18 5.58
N ILE A 25 -19.50 -22.15 6.39
CA ILE A 25 -19.52 -20.75 5.94
C ILE A 25 -18.13 -20.34 5.44
N HIS A 26 -17.07 -20.68 6.16
CA HIS A 26 -15.71 -20.37 5.72
C HIS A 26 -15.38 -21.05 4.38
N ALA A 27 -15.79 -22.30 4.19
CA ALA A 27 -15.60 -23.02 2.94
C ALA A 27 -16.35 -22.37 1.75
N SER A 28 -17.57 -21.85 1.97
CA SER A 28 -18.33 -21.17 0.90
C SER A 28 -17.78 -19.78 0.56
N LEU A 29 -17.01 -19.18 1.46
CA LEU A 29 -16.32 -17.89 1.25
C LEU A 29 -14.91 -18.04 0.66
N LYS A 30 -14.41 -19.28 0.50
CA LYS A 30 -13.09 -19.48 -0.10
C LYS A 30 -13.10 -19.07 -1.56
N LEU A 31 -12.05 -18.35 -1.94
CA LEU A 31 -11.84 -17.95 -3.32
C LEU A 31 -11.63 -19.17 -4.22
N ASN A 32 -12.13 -19.09 -5.44
CA ASN A 32 -11.77 -20.04 -6.48
C ASN A 32 -10.30 -19.80 -6.89
N ASN A 33 -9.44 -20.80 -6.68
CA ASN A 33 -8.00 -20.69 -6.91
C ASN A 33 -7.64 -20.44 -8.39
N GLU A 34 -8.34 -21.05 -9.34
CA GLU A 34 -8.06 -20.90 -10.79
C GLU A 34 -8.40 -19.51 -11.30
N VAL A 35 -9.60 -19.01 -10.94
CA VAL A 35 -10.03 -17.65 -11.27
C VAL A 35 -9.10 -16.62 -10.63
N THR A 36 -8.68 -16.89 -9.39
CA THR A 36 -7.74 -16.02 -8.68
C THR A 36 -6.38 -15.95 -9.37
N ALA A 37 -5.82 -17.10 -9.78
CA ALA A 37 -4.54 -17.13 -10.48
C ALA A 37 -4.59 -16.34 -11.80
N THR A 38 -5.64 -16.55 -12.59
CA THR A 38 -5.84 -15.83 -13.86
C THR A 38 -5.88 -14.32 -13.65
N ASN A 39 -6.64 -13.84 -12.67
CA ASN A 39 -6.76 -12.40 -12.41
C ASN A 39 -5.44 -11.79 -11.90
N VAL A 40 -4.69 -12.53 -11.07
CA VAL A 40 -3.36 -12.10 -10.61
C VAL A 40 -2.38 -11.97 -11.77
N ASP A 41 -2.41 -12.90 -12.73
CA ASP A 41 -1.52 -12.87 -13.90
C ASP A 41 -1.85 -11.70 -14.84
N ILE A 42 -3.14 -11.43 -15.05
CA ILE A 42 -3.61 -10.25 -15.79
C ILE A 42 -3.14 -8.97 -15.10
N LEU A 43 -3.35 -8.86 -13.78
CA LEU A 43 -2.94 -7.70 -12.99
C LEU A 43 -1.43 -7.45 -13.10
N LYS A 44 -0.60 -8.49 -12.91
CA LYS A 44 0.86 -8.37 -12.99
C LYS A 44 1.30 -7.88 -14.36
N THR A 45 0.75 -8.47 -15.42
CA THR A 45 1.04 -8.08 -16.81
C THR A 45 0.69 -6.61 -17.05
N LEU A 46 -0.49 -6.18 -16.60
CA LEU A 46 -0.96 -4.81 -16.74
C LEU A 46 -0.08 -3.82 -15.96
N LEU A 47 0.25 -4.13 -14.70
CA LEU A 47 1.07 -3.27 -13.85
C LEU A 47 2.50 -3.14 -14.38
N ASP A 48 3.07 -4.23 -14.93
CA ASP A 48 4.38 -4.19 -15.56
C ASP A 48 4.38 -3.28 -16.79
N ASP A 49 3.35 -3.37 -17.64
CA ASP A 49 3.23 -2.50 -18.82
C ASP A 49 3.04 -1.03 -18.41
N ILE A 50 2.08 -0.74 -17.52
CA ILE A 50 1.84 0.63 -17.00
C ILE A 50 3.13 1.21 -16.42
N ARG A 51 3.83 0.46 -15.55
CA ARG A 51 5.10 0.90 -14.96
C ARG A 51 6.13 1.22 -16.05
N ASN A 52 6.29 0.35 -17.03
CA ASN A 52 7.26 0.53 -18.10
C ASN A 52 6.92 1.77 -18.96
N GLN A 53 5.65 1.95 -19.31
CA GLN A 53 5.17 3.12 -20.06
C GLN A 53 5.38 4.42 -19.27
N MET A 54 5.06 4.45 -17.97
CA MET A 54 5.28 5.62 -17.13
C MET A 54 6.77 5.95 -17.02
N LYS A 55 7.63 4.94 -16.82
CA LYS A 55 9.09 5.11 -16.79
C LYS A 55 9.68 5.64 -18.10
N GLN A 56 9.08 5.29 -19.25
CA GLN A 56 9.54 5.77 -20.55
C GLN A 56 9.09 7.20 -20.84
N LYS A 57 7.89 7.57 -20.40
CA LYS A 57 7.26 8.87 -20.75
C LYS A 57 7.54 9.98 -19.75
N ASP A 58 7.75 9.64 -18.47
CA ASP A 58 7.96 10.59 -17.39
C ASP A 58 9.33 10.40 -16.72
N PRO A 59 10.31 11.27 -17.02
CA PRO A 59 11.63 11.21 -16.40
C PRO A 59 11.62 11.38 -14.87
N LEU A 60 10.68 12.15 -14.32
CA LEU A 60 10.56 12.34 -12.87
C LEU A 60 10.05 11.03 -12.24
N PHE A 61 9.00 10.43 -12.80
CA PHE A 61 8.54 9.11 -12.34
C PHE A 61 9.62 8.05 -12.47
N HIS A 62 10.36 8.02 -13.59
CA HIS A 62 11.48 7.09 -13.79
C HIS A 62 12.52 7.19 -12.68
N ARG A 63 12.83 8.41 -12.24
CA ARG A 63 13.81 8.69 -11.18
C ARG A 63 13.29 8.34 -9.79
N LEU A 64 12.04 8.68 -9.49
CA LEU A 64 11.47 8.55 -8.14
C LEU A 64 10.89 7.16 -7.85
N PHE A 65 10.43 6.44 -8.88
CA PHE A 65 9.77 5.15 -8.68
C PHE A 65 10.72 4.13 -8.05
N ASN A 66 10.30 3.54 -6.93
CA ASN A 66 11.02 2.49 -6.24
C ASN A 66 10.41 1.12 -6.57
N ARG A 67 9.17 0.88 -6.12
CA ARG A 67 8.50 -0.41 -6.24
C ARG A 67 6.99 -0.30 -6.19
N LEU A 68 6.32 -1.39 -6.57
CA LEU A 68 4.91 -1.64 -6.25
C LEU A 68 4.85 -2.40 -4.92
N GLU A 69 3.98 -1.97 -4.03
CA GLU A 69 3.70 -2.65 -2.77
C GLU A 69 2.27 -3.19 -2.82
N TYR A 70 2.14 -4.50 -2.67
CA TYR A 70 0.87 -5.22 -2.79
C TYR A 70 0.21 -5.30 -1.42
N THR A 71 -0.96 -4.67 -1.28
CA THR A 71 -1.61 -4.46 0.02
C THR A 71 -3.10 -4.78 -0.03
N GLY A 72 -3.77 -4.66 1.10
CA GLY A 72 -5.22 -4.76 1.17
C GLY A 72 -5.71 -6.20 1.19
N SER A 73 -7.04 -6.32 1.22
CA SER A 73 -7.72 -7.54 1.67
C SER A 73 -7.34 -8.81 0.90
N TYR A 74 -6.98 -8.71 -0.37
CA TYR A 74 -6.52 -9.86 -1.16
C TYR A 74 -5.16 -10.37 -0.68
N TYR A 75 -4.16 -9.49 -0.60
CA TYR A 75 -2.79 -9.84 -0.22
C TYR A 75 -2.68 -10.16 1.28
N ASP A 76 -3.59 -9.63 2.10
CA ASP A 76 -3.71 -9.97 3.53
C ASP A 76 -4.46 -11.30 3.77
N GLY A 77 -5.00 -11.94 2.74
CA GLY A 77 -5.77 -13.19 2.87
C GLY A 77 -7.16 -13.03 3.50
N LEU A 78 -7.69 -11.81 3.52
CA LEU A 78 -8.98 -11.44 4.11
C LEU A 78 -10.11 -11.36 3.08
N ARG A 79 -9.83 -11.55 1.79
CA ARG A 79 -10.81 -11.50 0.70
C ARG A 79 -11.69 -12.76 0.69
N THR A 80 -13.02 -12.58 0.76
CA THR A 80 -13.99 -13.67 1.00
C THR A 80 -14.98 -13.95 -0.14
N LYS A 81 -14.86 -13.26 -1.29
CA LYS A 81 -15.82 -13.40 -2.40
C LYS A 81 -15.15 -13.74 -3.72
N LYS A 82 -14.43 -12.77 -4.30
CA LYS A 82 -13.73 -12.90 -5.57
C LYS A 82 -12.42 -12.12 -5.51
N ALA A 83 -11.40 -12.59 -6.23
CA ALA A 83 -10.15 -11.86 -6.44
C ALA A 83 -10.29 -10.92 -7.65
N ASP A 84 -11.23 -9.98 -7.55
CA ASP A 84 -11.58 -9.01 -8.59
C ASP A 84 -11.21 -7.56 -8.22
N GLU A 85 -10.56 -7.37 -7.07
CA GLU A 85 -10.08 -6.07 -6.57
C GLU A 85 -8.72 -6.28 -5.93
N PHE A 86 -7.80 -5.34 -6.18
CA PHE A 86 -6.42 -5.41 -5.73
C PHE A 86 -5.95 -4.00 -5.37
N ASP A 87 -5.43 -3.82 -4.15
CA ASP A 87 -4.90 -2.55 -3.68
C ASP A 87 -3.38 -2.51 -3.85
N ILE A 88 -2.89 -1.64 -4.73
CA ILE A 88 -1.47 -1.52 -5.06
C ILE A 88 -0.98 -0.11 -4.73
N ASN A 89 -0.01 -0.02 -3.83
CA ASN A 89 0.66 1.24 -3.54
C ASN A 89 1.86 1.42 -4.47
N LEU A 90 1.98 2.60 -5.08
CA LEU A 90 3.18 3.02 -5.81
C LEU A 90 4.13 3.71 -4.83
N VAL A 91 5.25 3.07 -4.53
CA VAL A 91 6.23 3.61 -3.59
C VAL A 91 7.24 4.48 -4.36
N LEU A 92 7.34 5.75 -3.96
CA LEU A 92 8.29 6.72 -4.50
C LEU A 92 9.38 7.04 -3.48
N ASN A 93 10.62 7.13 -3.92
CA ASN A 93 11.75 7.61 -3.13
C ASN A 93 11.99 9.09 -3.45
N LEU A 94 11.57 9.98 -2.55
CA LEU A 94 11.86 11.41 -2.69
C LEU A 94 13.34 11.68 -2.34
N PRO A 95 14.02 12.60 -3.05
CA PRO A 95 15.46 12.83 -2.92
C PRO A 95 15.82 13.78 -1.77
N PHE A 96 15.07 13.70 -0.67
CA PHE A 96 15.24 14.54 0.52
C PHE A 96 15.83 13.72 1.66
N LYS A 97 16.70 14.36 2.45
CA LYS A 97 17.24 13.78 3.69
C LYS A 97 16.23 13.95 4.82
N LYS A 98 16.40 13.18 5.90
CA LYS A 98 15.46 13.14 7.03
C LYS A 98 15.31 14.50 7.74
N ASP A 99 16.36 15.28 7.76
CA ASP A 99 16.45 16.61 8.37
C ASP A 99 16.04 17.75 7.41
N GLU A 100 15.71 17.43 6.16
CA GLU A 100 15.34 18.39 5.12
C GLU A 100 13.83 18.63 5.01
N PHE A 101 13.01 17.88 5.77
CA PHE A 101 11.57 18.05 5.80
C PHE A 101 11.02 18.32 7.20
N THR A 102 9.98 19.15 7.25
CA THR A 102 9.13 19.35 8.42
C THR A 102 7.81 18.63 8.21
N VAL A 103 7.27 18.09 9.31
CA VAL A 103 5.97 17.42 9.31
C VAL A 103 4.98 18.35 10.01
N SER A 104 3.92 18.73 9.32
CA SER A 104 2.79 19.45 9.91
C SER A 104 1.62 18.51 10.12
N ASP A 105 1.10 18.47 11.33
CA ASP A 105 -0.11 17.73 11.68
C ASP A 105 -1.23 18.76 11.89
N GLY A 106 -2.28 18.64 11.09
CA GLY A 106 -3.47 19.50 11.18
C GLY A 106 -4.69 18.78 11.74
N CYS A 107 -4.79 17.46 11.51
CA CYS A 107 -5.89 16.61 11.98
C CYS A 107 -5.58 15.11 11.78
N PRO A 108 -6.24 14.21 12.55
CA PRO A 108 -6.06 12.77 12.39
C PRO A 108 -6.33 12.30 10.96
N GLY A 109 -5.40 11.50 10.42
CA GLY A 109 -5.50 10.94 9.06
C GLY A 109 -4.93 11.84 7.96
N TYR A 110 -4.41 13.01 8.28
CA TYR A 110 -3.73 13.90 7.34
C TYR A 110 -2.36 14.29 7.88
N VAL A 111 -1.38 14.42 6.98
CA VAL A 111 -0.06 14.93 7.30
C VAL A 111 0.46 15.77 6.14
N GLY A 112 0.98 16.96 6.45
CA GLY A 112 1.68 17.82 5.51
C GLY A 112 3.19 17.62 5.63
N TYR A 113 3.89 17.67 4.49
CA TYR A 113 5.35 17.68 4.45
C TYR A 113 5.82 19.00 3.85
N GLY A 114 6.59 19.77 4.62
CA GLY A 114 7.28 20.96 4.14
C GLY A 114 8.73 20.65 3.81
N VAL A 115 9.25 21.14 2.69
CA VAL A 115 10.66 20.99 2.31
C VAL A 115 11.37 22.32 2.47
N GLY A 116 12.48 22.34 3.21
CA GLY A 116 13.25 23.57 3.44
C GLY A 116 13.97 24.06 2.17
N PRO A 117 14.17 25.38 1.99
CA PRO A 117 14.88 25.93 0.82
C PRO A 117 16.30 25.34 0.62
N ALA A 118 17.00 25.03 1.72
CA ALA A 118 18.33 24.43 1.68
C ALA A 118 18.37 23.07 0.96
N ALA A 119 17.31 22.27 1.07
CA ALA A 119 17.20 20.97 0.41
C ALA A 119 17.07 21.14 -1.11
N VAL A 120 16.26 22.12 -1.52
CA VAL A 120 16.07 22.48 -2.94
C VAL A 120 17.39 23.00 -3.53
N ASP A 121 18.10 23.86 -2.82
CA ASP A 121 19.38 24.39 -3.28
C ASP A 121 20.46 23.31 -3.36
N ARG A 122 20.45 22.34 -2.44
CA ARG A 122 21.31 21.15 -2.54
C ARG A 122 21.02 20.37 -3.81
N LEU A 123 19.75 20.05 -4.08
CA LEU A 123 19.36 19.31 -5.28
C LEU A 123 19.78 20.04 -6.57
N LYS A 124 19.63 21.36 -6.63
CA LYS A 124 20.11 22.15 -7.79
C LYS A 124 21.63 22.07 -8.01
N ARG A 125 22.42 21.85 -6.96
CA ARG A 125 23.89 21.72 -7.06
C ARG A 125 24.33 20.30 -7.39
N GLU A 126 23.68 19.30 -6.80
CA GLU A 126 24.10 17.90 -6.84
C GLU A 126 23.51 17.13 -8.03
N GLU A 127 22.39 17.60 -8.59
CA GLU A 127 21.56 16.83 -9.51
C GLU A 127 21.24 17.61 -10.79
N ASP A 128 20.74 16.90 -11.81
CA ASP A 128 20.34 17.50 -13.08
C ASP A 128 19.16 18.48 -12.90
N ALA A 129 19.43 19.75 -13.20
CA ALA A 129 18.50 20.87 -13.07
C ALA A 129 17.14 20.63 -13.76
N LYS A 130 17.10 19.80 -14.82
CA LYS A 130 15.88 19.52 -15.57
C LYS A 130 14.83 18.79 -14.73
N TRP A 131 15.22 17.77 -13.96
CA TRP A 131 14.26 17.01 -13.16
C TRP A 131 13.99 17.69 -11.81
N VAL A 132 14.97 18.42 -11.25
CA VAL A 132 14.75 19.24 -10.05
C VAL A 132 13.64 20.26 -10.31
N GLY A 133 13.64 20.89 -11.50
CA GLY A 133 12.54 21.76 -11.91
C GLY A 133 11.18 21.06 -12.03
N LEU A 134 11.14 19.79 -12.45
CA LEU A 134 9.90 19.00 -12.47
C LEU A 134 9.42 18.66 -11.06
N LEU A 135 10.32 18.26 -10.16
CA LEU A 135 9.99 17.99 -8.76
C LEU A 135 9.47 19.24 -8.04
N GLN A 136 10.05 20.40 -8.32
CA GLN A 136 9.58 21.67 -7.76
C GLN A 136 8.14 22.01 -8.15
N ARG A 137 7.67 21.56 -9.33
CA ARG A 137 6.28 21.76 -9.75
C ARG A 137 5.29 20.87 -8.99
N TRP A 138 5.75 19.80 -8.35
CA TRP A 138 4.93 18.93 -7.50
C TRP A 138 4.82 19.43 -6.06
N MET A 139 5.78 20.25 -5.62
CA MET A 139 5.68 20.91 -4.33
C MET A 139 4.60 21.99 -4.43
N ASP A 140 3.70 22.04 -3.45
CA ASP A 140 2.76 23.15 -3.34
C ASP A 140 3.59 24.44 -3.32
N GLY A 141 3.27 25.38 -4.22
CA GLY A 141 3.84 26.73 -4.15
C GLY A 141 3.53 27.33 -2.78
N GLU A 142 4.34 28.28 -2.30
CA GLU A 142 4.04 29.02 -1.07
C GLU A 142 2.58 29.53 -1.13
N GLY A 143 1.69 28.90 -0.36
CA GLY A 143 0.27 29.27 -0.28
C GLY A 143 -0.72 28.18 -0.70
N ARG A 144 -1.04 27.29 0.24
CA ARG A 144 -2.41 26.82 0.49
C ARG A 144 -2.68 26.81 1.98
#